data_AF-A0A926XP18-F1
#
_entry.id   AF-A0A926XP18-F1
#
_cell.length_a   1.000
_cell.length_b   1.000
_cell.length_c   1.000
_cell.angle_alpha   90.00
_cell.angle_beta   90.00
_cell.angle_gamma   90.00
#
_symmetry.space_group_name_H-M   'P 1'
#
loop_
_entity.id
_entity.type
_entity.pdbx_description
1 polymer ?
#
loop_
_entity_poly.entity_id
_entity_poly.type
_entity_poly.pdbx_seq_one_letter_code
_entity_poly.pdbx_strand_id
1 'polypeptide(L)' 'MTLQELQDRVLQLSLSERWRLVESLLNSIRKEMQVPSLLESEQSYFMNLDPWTQSLVGVVQLNIEDEIDIYTNYLEEKYR' A
#
# COMPACT_ATOMS: atom_id res chain seq x y z
N MET A 1 8.80 12.77 -21.28
CA MET A 1 8.31 11.39 -21.30
C MET A 1 6.85 11.42 -20.91
N THR A 2 5.96 10.94 -21.75
CA THR A 2 4.51 10.91 -21.47
C THR A 2 4.14 9.63 -20.70
N LEU A 3 3.00 9.63 -20.01
CA LEU A 3 2.48 8.43 -19.32
C LEU A 3 2.41 7.23 -20.28
N GLN A 4 1.99 7.50 -21.51
CA GLN A 4 1.81 6.52 -22.57
C GLN A 4 3.15 5.90 -22.99
N GLU A 5 4.18 6.71 -23.17
CA GLU A 5 5.55 6.24 -23.45
C GLU A 5 6.12 5.38 -22.31
N LEU A 6 5.75 5.67 -21.06
CA LEU A 6 6.17 4.88 -19.92
C LEU A 6 5.44 3.53 -19.87
N GLN A 7 4.12 3.52 -20.11
CA GLN A 7 3.35 2.28 -20.18
C GLN A 7 3.87 1.36 -21.28
N ASP A 8 4.10 1.89 -22.48
CA ASP A 8 4.65 1.12 -23.60
C ASP A 8 6.00 0.51 -23.25
N ARG A 9 6.88 1.25 -22.57
CA ARG A 9 8.18 0.73 -22.11
C ARG A 9 8.05 -0.36 -21.04
N VAL A 10 7.13 -0.21 -20.09
CA VAL A 10 6.90 -1.20 -19.03
C VAL A 10 6.32 -2.49 -19.61
N LEU A 11 5.47 -2.42 -20.64
CA LEU A 11 4.91 -3.60 -21.30
C LEU A 11 5.96 -4.45 -22.02
N GLN A 12 7.04 -3.82 -22.51
CA GLN A 12 8.17 -4.51 -23.16
C GLN A 12 9.10 -5.25 -22.18
N LEU A 13 8.97 -5.01 -20.87
CA LEU A 13 9.78 -5.67 -19.86
C LEU A 13 9.31 -7.10 -19.59
N SER A 14 10.25 -7.97 -19.19
CA SER A 14 9.92 -9.29 -18.66
C SER A 14 9.10 -9.18 -17.37
N LEU A 15 8.37 -10.25 -17.04
CA LEU A 15 7.55 -10.28 -15.83
C LEU A 15 8.39 -9.97 -14.57
N SER A 16 9.60 -10.53 -14.48
CA SER A 16 10.51 -10.32 -13.35
C SER A 16 10.98 -8.87 -13.20
N GLU A 17 11.22 -8.18 -14.31
CA GLU A 17 11.62 -6.77 -14.31
C GLU A 17 10.46 -5.87 -13.88
N ARG A 18 9.24 -6.15 -14.35
CA ARG A 18 8.04 -5.44 -13.89
C ARG A 18 7.83 -5.59 -12.39
N TRP A 19 8.00 -6.81 -11.85
CA TRP A 19 7.91 -7.05 -10.41
C TRP A 19 8.99 -6.31 -9.62
N ARG A 20 10.23 -6.24 -10.10
CA ARG A 20 11.29 -5.41 -9.46
C ARG A 20 10.96 -3.93 -9.42
N LEU A 21 10.31 -3.40 -10.47
CA LEU A 21 9.88 -2.00 -10.48
C LEU A 21 8.78 -1.76 -9.43
N VAL A 22 7.81 -2.66 -9.34
CA VAL A 22 6.75 -2.59 -8.32
C VAL A 22 7.35 -2.67 -6.92
N GLU A 23 8.25 -3.62 -6.67
CA GLU A 23 8.94 -3.77 -5.38
C GLU A 23 9.76 -2.52 -5.02
N SER A 24 10.48 -1.94 -5.98
CA SER A 24 11.24 -0.71 -5.77
C SER A 24 10.33 0.48 -5.47
N LEU A 25 9.19 0.58 -6.14
CA LEU A 25 8.20 1.63 -5.90
C LEU A 25 7.60 1.52 -4.51
N LEU A 26 7.15 0.32 -4.13
CA LEU A 26 6.61 0.04 -2.79
C LEU A 26 7.63 0.35 -1.70
N ASN A 27 8.90 0.00 -1.92
CA ASN A 27 9.98 0.35 -0.99
C ASN A 27 10.23 1.86 -0.89
N SER A 28 10.10 2.62 -1.98
CA SER A 28 10.20 4.09 -1.95
C SER A 28 9.05 4.70 -1.14
N ILE A 29 7.81 4.28 -1.44
CA ILE A 29 6.62 4.75 -0.73
C ILE A 29 6.73 4.44 0.76
N ARG A 30 7.14 3.23 1.13
CA ARG A 30 7.36 2.85 2.54
C ARG A 30 8.42 3.72 3.22
N LYS A 31 9.51 4.05 2.52
CA LYS A 31 10.54 4.96 3.03
C LYS A 31 10.01 6.38 3.22
N GLU A 32 9.20 6.86 2.29
CA GLU A 32 8.56 8.18 2.35
C GLU A 32 7.51 8.25 3.47
N MET A 33 6.79 7.14 3.72
CA MET A 33 5.85 7.02 4.85
C MET A 33 6.55 6.86 6.21
N GLN A 34 7.83 6.49 6.25
CA GLN A 34 8.60 6.39 7.50
C GLN A 34 9.12 7.74 8.02
N VAL A 35 8.79 8.87 7.36
CA VAL A 35 9.15 10.21 7.88
C VAL A 35 8.44 10.42 9.23
N PRO A 36 9.19 10.51 10.36
CA PRO A 36 8.62 10.55 11.69
C PRO A 36 8.28 11.99 12.07
N SER A 37 7.29 12.58 11.42
CA SER A 37 6.73 13.86 11.88
C SER A 37 5.38 14.11 11.24
N LEU A 38 4.29 13.65 11.86
CA LEU A 38 2.95 14.27 11.77
C LEU A 38 1.89 13.54 12.62
N LEU A 39 2.25 12.85 13.70
CA LEU A 39 1.33 11.91 14.34
C LEU A 39 0.94 12.33 15.76
N GLU A 40 0.24 13.45 15.86
CA GLU A 40 -0.74 13.62 16.95
C GLU A 40 -2.12 14.02 16.39
N SER A 41 -2.18 14.87 15.35
CA SER A 41 -3.46 15.25 14.73
C SER A 41 -3.99 14.23 13.72
N GLU A 42 -3.12 13.56 12.96
CA GLU A 42 -3.54 12.63 11.91
C GLU A 42 -3.87 11.22 12.41
N GLN A 43 -3.42 10.83 13.62
CA GLN A 43 -3.82 9.56 14.23
C GLN A 43 -5.34 9.45 14.38
N SER A 44 -6.01 10.57 14.70
CA SER A 44 -7.47 10.61 14.79
C SER A 44 -8.17 10.39 13.45
N TYR A 45 -7.53 10.79 12.35
CA TYR A 45 -8.07 10.60 11.00
C TYR A 45 -7.93 9.14 10.56
N PHE A 46 -6.76 8.55 10.80
CA PHE A 46 -6.49 7.17 10.43
C PHE A 46 -7.22 6.15 11.32
N MET A 47 -7.56 6.48 12.57
CA MET A 47 -8.38 5.62 13.44
C MET A 47 -9.79 5.35 12.91
N ASN A 48 -10.30 6.15 11.97
CA ASN A 48 -11.62 5.94 11.36
C ASN A 48 -11.57 5.08 10.08
N LEU A 49 -10.39 4.65 9.64
CA LEU A 49 -10.23 3.79 8.47
C LEU A 49 -10.47 2.31 8.84
N ASP A 50 -10.60 1.46 7.83
CA ASP A 50 -10.68 0.02 8.07
C ASP A 50 -9.39 -0.49 8.74
N PRO A 51 -9.46 -1.51 9.62
CA PRO A 51 -8.30 -2.03 10.34
C PRO A 51 -7.15 -2.49 9.43
N TRP A 52 -7.43 -3.01 8.23
CA TRP A 52 -6.39 -3.36 7.26
C TRP A 52 -5.65 -2.11 6.77
N THR A 53 -6.38 -1.05 6.43
CA THR A 53 -5.78 0.23 6.03
C THR A 53 -5.00 0.87 7.19
N GLN A 54 -5.48 0.72 8.42
CA GLN A 54 -4.74 1.15 9.62
C GLN A 54 -3.41 0.39 9.79
N SER A 55 -3.41 -0.92 9.52
CA SER A 55 -2.20 -1.76 9.52
C SER A 55 -1.21 -1.31 8.44
N LEU A 56 -1.70 -1.07 7.23
CA LEU A 56 -0.90 -0.62 6.09
C LEU A 56 -0.17 0.70 6.35
N VAL A 57 -0.84 1.66 7.03
CA VAL A 57 -0.29 2.98 7.37
C VAL A 57 0.53 2.95 8.67
N GLY A 58 0.61 1.80 9.34
CA GLY A 58 1.41 1.61 10.56
C GLY A 58 0.78 2.21 11.82
N VAL A 59 -0.54 2.42 11.82
CA VAL A 59 -1.32 2.92 12.98
C VAL A 59 -1.64 1.79 13.96
N VAL A 60 -1.85 0.57 13.44
CA VAL A 60 -2.09 -0.64 14.23
C VAL A 60 -1.14 -1.74 13.76
N GLN A 61 -0.70 -2.61 14.66
CA GLN A 61 -0.02 -3.86 14.30
C GLN A 61 -0.99 -5.01 14.39
N LEU A 62 -1.32 -5.59 13.23
CA LEU A 62 -2.09 -6.83 13.13
C LEU A 62 -1.12 -8.02 13.00
N ASN A 63 -1.50 -9.18 13.52
CA ASN A 63 -0.77 -10.40 13.18
C ASN A 63 -1.10 -10.81 11.74
N ILE A 64 -0.22 -11.59 11.12
CA ILE A 64 -0.35 -11.98 9.70
C ILE A 64 -1.66 -12.75 9.43
N GLU A 65 -2.10 -13.60 10.37
CA GLU A 65 -3.38 -14.32 10.25
C GLU A 65 -4.56 -13.35 10.32
N ASP A 66 -4.54 -12.41 11.27
CA ASP A 66 -5.57 -11.39 11.41
C ASP A 66 -5.63 -10.45 10.18
N GLU A 67 -4.48 -10.12 9.60
CA GLU A 67 -4.38 -9.22 8.44
C GLU A 67 -5.00 -9.82 7.17
N ILE A 68 -4.84 -11.13 6.95
CA ILE A 68 -5.43 -11.84 5.81
C ILE A 68 -6.97 -11.88 5.92
N ASP A 69 -7.49 -12.17 7.11
CA ASP A 69 -8.94 -12.26 7.35
C ASP A 69 -9.60 -10.88 7.22
N ILE A 70 -8.98 -9.84 7.79
CA ILE A 70 -9.46 -8.46 7.70
C ILE A 70 -9.39 -7.95 6.24
N TYR A 71 -8.31 -8.24 5.51
CA TYR A 71 -8.21 -7.88 4.09
C TYR A 71 -9.27 -8.56 3.22
N THR A 72 -9.52 -9.85 3.47
CA THR A 72 -10.53 -10.62 2.74
C THR A 72 -11.92 -10.04 2.96
N ASN A 73 -12.28 -9.75 4.21
CA ASN A 73 -13.54 -9.09 4.55
C ASN A 73 -13.67 -7.71 3.89
N TYR A 74 -12.62 -6.90 3.89
CA TYR A 74 -12.59 -5.60 3.22
C TYR A 74 -12.90 -5.73 1.72
N LEU A 75 -12.27 -6.69 1.04
CA LEU A 75 -12.51 -6.93 -0.39
C LEU A 75 -13.96 -7.40 -0.65
N GLU A 76 -14.50 -8.27 0.21
CA GLU A 76 -15.89 -8.72 0.09
C GLU A 76 -16.89 -7.57 0.25
N GLU A 77 -16.71 -6.69 1.23
CA GLU A 77 -17.59 -5.52 1.41
C GLU A 77 -17.48 -4.51 0.28
N LYS A 78 -16.26 -4.28 -0.23
CA LYS A 78 -16.01 -3.27 -1.26
C LYS A 78 -16.55 -3.65 -2.63
N TYR A 79 -16.56 -4.94 -2.97
CA TYR A 79 -16.94 -5.45 -4.28
C TYR A 79 -18.27 -6.23 -4.27
N ARG A 80 -19.05 -6.11 -3.20
CA ARG A 80 -20.44 -6.57 -3.14
C ARG A 80 -21.35 -5.69 -4.00
#